data_AF-A0A963BVM1-F1
#
_entry.id   AF-A0A963BVM1-F1
#
_cell.length_a   1.000
_cell.length_b   1.000
_cell.length_c   1.000
_cell.angle_alpha   90.00
_cell.angle_beta   90.00
_cell.angle_gamma   90.00
#
_symmetry.space_group_name_H-M   'P 1'
#
loop_
_entity.id
_entity.type
_entity.pdbx_description
1 polymer ?
#
loop_
_entity_poly.entity_id
_entity_poly.type
_entity_poly.pdbx_seq_one_letter_code
_entity_poly.pdbx_strand_id
1 'polypeptide(L)'
;MGEWLPVALFLTALSALLALGLWTKGRQRRREHFLAGFDFAGLLDQRLARRHPELDARQRRSVFEGLRAWFAVCLLAGRRKVSMPSQAVDDAWHEFILFTRNYQAFCHQALGRFLHHVPAEAMASPTQASDGLKRTWKLACRQGGIDPRAPAALPLLFAIDGQLGLADGFRYELDCLARGGTGNGSYCASGIGCSSCSSCGGDSGCSSGCGGD
;
A
#
# COMPACT_ATOMS: atom_id res chain seq x y z
N MET A 1 -45.23 22.35 23.68
CA MET A 1 -43.77 22.59 23.60
C MET A 1 -42.93 21.32 23.44
N GLY A 2 -43.45 20.11 23.73
CA GLY A 2 -42.66 18.86 23.68
C GLY A 2 -42.41 18.24 22.31
N GLU A 3 -43.23 18.48 21.28
CA GLU A 3 -43.11 17.77 19.99
C GLU A 3 -42.02 18.32 19.05
N TRP A 4 -41.59 19.57 19.25
CA TRP A 4 -40.54 20.20 18.42
C TRP A 4 -39.12 19.89 18.89
N LEU A 5 -38.96 19.51 20.18
CA LEU A 5 -37.69 19.16 20.77
C LEU A 5 -37.03 17.94 20.07
N PRO A 6 -37.72 16.79 19.84
CA PRO A 6 -37.11 15.66 19.15
C PRO A 6 -36.77 15.98 17.69
N VAL A 7 -37.59 16.77 17.01
CA VAL A 7 -37.33 17.22 15.62
C VAL A 7 -36.09 18.11 15.56
N ALA A 8 -35.98 19.08 16.47
CA ALA A 8 -34.81 19.95 16.55
C ALA A 8 -33.53 19.16 16.85
N LEU A 9 -33.56 18.22 17.81
CA LEU A 9 -32.43 17.35 18.13
C LEU A 9 -32.04 16.45 16.95
N PHE A 10 -33.00 15.93 16.19
CA PHE A 10 -32.72 15.15 14.99
C PHE A 10 -32.03 15.98 13.90
N LEU A 11 -32.52 17.20 13.63
CA LEU A 11 -31.94 18.08 12.62
C LEU A 11 -30.53 18.58 13.00
N THR A 12 -30.29 18.87 14.29
CA THR A 12 -28.94 19.21 14.76
C THR A 12 -27.98 18.02 14.67
N ALA A 13 -28.42 16.82 15.03
CA ALA A 13 -27.62 15.61 14.87
C ALA A 13 -27.29 15.33 13.39
N LEU A 14 -28.29 15.43 12.50
CA LEU A 14 -28.11 15.22 11.07
C LEU A 14 -27.14 16.25 10.45
N SER A 15 -27.31 17.53 10.78
CA SER A 15 -26.39 18.58 10.29
C SER A 15 -24.97 18.42 10.81
N ALA A 16 -24.79 18.01 12.08
CA ALA A 16 -23.48 17.69 12.64
C ALA A 16 -22.81 16.50 11.93
N LEU A 17 -23.57 15.44 11.62
CA LEU A 17 -23.06 14.29 10.86
C LEU A 17 -22.66 14.65 9.43
N LEU A 18 -23.46 15.48 8.75
CA LEU A 18 -23.14 15.98 7.42
C LEU A 18 -21.87 16.85 7.44
N ALA A 19 -21.76 17.77 8.40
CA ALA A 19 -20.58 18.61 8.57
C ALA A 19 -19.31 17.77 8.83
N LEU A 20 -19.42 16.75 9.69
CA LEU A 20 -18.32 15.81 9.96
C LEU A 20 -17.94 15.02 8.68
N GLY A 21 -18.91 14.57 7.91
CA GLY A 21 -18.70 13.90 6.63
C GLY A 21 -17.98 14.77 5.58
N LEU A 22 -18.34 16.05 5.50
CA LEU A 22 -17.69 17.00 4.59
C LEU A 22 -16.28 17.36 5.06
N TRP A 23 -16.09 17.55 6.38
CA TRP A 23 -14.79 17.84 6.96
C TRP A 23 -13.81 16.68 6.78
N THR A 24 -14.24 15.44 7.02
CA THR A 24 -13.40 14.24 6.83
C THR A 24 -13.00 14.06 5.36
N LYS A 25 -13.95 14.22 4.43
CA LYS A 25 -13.66 14.20 2.97
C LYS A 25 -12.70 15.32 2.56
N GLY A 26 -12.91 16.54 3.06
CA GLY A 26 -12.03 17.67 2.78
C GLY A 26 -10.61 17.45 3.31
N ARG A 27 -10.48 16.89 4.51
CA ARG A 27 -9.19 16.53 5.12
C ARG A 27 -8.47 15.45 4.31
N GLN A 28 -9.18 14.44 3.83
CA GLN A 28 -8.63 13.39 2.98
C GLN A 28 -8.10 13.97 1.65
N ARG A 29 -8.88 14.80 0.96
CA ARG A 29 -8.47 15.45 -0.29
C ARG A 29 -7.22 16.34 -0.12
N ARG A 30 -7.14 17.09 0.98
CA ARG A 30 -5.96 17.92 1.28
C ARG A 30 -4.69 17.08 1.43
N ARG A 31 -4.79 15.91 2.06
CA ARG A 31 -3.68 14.96 2.22
C ARG A 31 -3.23 14.37 0.90
N GLU A 32 -4.19 13.94 0.09
CA GLU A 32 -3.93 13.40 -1.25
C GLU A 32 -3.22 14.44 -2.13
N HIS A 33 -3.70 15.69 -2.10
CA HIS A 33 -3.07 16.79 -2.84
C HIS A 33 -1.66 17.10 -2.32
N PHE A 34 -1.46 17.15 -1.01
CA PHE A 34 -0.13 17.36 -0.42
C PHE A 34 0.85 16.27 -0.85
N LEU A 35 0.43 14.99 -0.77
CA LEU A 35 1.25 13.86 -1.16
C LEU A 35 1.58 13.87 -2.66
N ALA A 36 0.61 14.23 -3.51
CA ALA A 36 0.82 14.34 -4.94
C ALA A 36 1.93 15.34 -5.31
N GLY A 37 1.96 16.49 -4.62
CA GLY A 37 2.92 17.56 -4.87
C GLY A 37 4.22 17.50 -4.08
N PHE A 38 4.44 16.50 -3.22
CA PHE A 38 5.66 16.43 -2.40
C PHE A 38 6.89 16.10 -3.26
N ASP A 39 7.95 16.90 -3.13
CA ASP A 39 9.21 16.75 -3.88
C ASP A 39 10.17 15.81 -3.17
N PHE A 40 10.02 14.50 -3.41
CA PHE A 40 10.98 13.50 -2.93
C PHE A 40 12.34 13.62 -3.61
N ALA A 41 12.38 14.01 -4.88
CA ALA A 41 13.61 14.03 -5.67
C ALA A 41 14.59 15.09 -5.13
N GLY A 42 14.10 16.29 -4.83
CA GLY A 42 14.91 17.36 -4.25
C GLY A 42 15.56 16.99 -2.91
N LEU A 43 14.92 16.12 -2.12
CA LEU A 43 15.45 15.68 -0.82
C LEU A 43 16.36 14.45 -0.93
N LEU A 44 16.04 13.50 -1.82
CA LEU A 44 16.57 12.14 -1.73
C LEU A 44 17.47 11.73 -2.91
N ASP A 45 17.48 12.45 -4.04
CA ASP A 45 18.15 11.98 -5.28
C ASP A 45 19.63 11.66 -5.07
N GLN A 46 20.38 12.55 -4.43
CA GLN A 46 21.81 12.34 -4.18
C GLN A 46 22.09 11.15 -3.25
N ARG A 47 21.20 10.88 -2.29
CA ARG A 47 21.35 9.76 -1.35
C ARG A 47 21.01 8.44 -2.03
N LEU A 48 19.91 8.42 -2.78
CA LEU A 48 19.52 7.25 -3.55
C LEU A 48 20.56 6.90 -4.61
N ALA A 49 21.15 7.90 -5.28
CA ALA A 49 22.24 7.69 -6.24
C ALA A 49 23.52 7.12 -5.60
N ARG A 50 23.80 7.42 -4.33
CA ARG A 50 24.93 6.82 -3.60
C ARG A 50 24.65 5.39 -3.17
N ARG A 51 23.39 5.09 -2.80
CA ARG A 51 22.96 3.76 -2.36
C ARG A 51 22.82 2.78 -3.52
N HIS A 52 22.28 3.26 -4.63
CA HIS A 52 22.09 2.52 -5.88
C HIS A 52 22.81 3.22 -7.04
N PRO A 53 24.16 3.15 -7.11
CA PRO A 53 24.95 3.76 -8.18
C PRO A 53 24.64 3.16 -9.56
N GLU A 54 24.04 1.97 -9.62
CA GLU A 54 23.57 1.32 -10.84
C GLU A 54 22.33 1.99 -11.45
N LEU A 55 21.58 2.80 -10.68
CA LEU A 55 20.35 3.43 -11.16
C LEU A 55 20.61 4.79 -11.80
N ASP A 56 20.16 4.94 -13.05
CA ASP A 56 20.18 6.22 -13.74
C ASP A 56 19.15 7.22 -13.17
N ALA A 57 19.21 8.48 -13.62
CA ALA A 57 18.31 9.53 -13.13
C ALA A 57 16.82 9.27 -13.45
N ARG A 58 16.51 8.56 -14.53
CA ARG A 58 15.13 8.20 -14.89
C ARG A 58 14.61 7.11 -13.95
N GLN A 59 15.42 6.08 -13.71
CA GLN A 59 15.12 4.98 -12.80
C GLN A 59 14.89 5.49 -11.37
N ARG A 60 15.75 6.40 -10.88
CA ARG A 60 15.54 7.03 -9.56
C ARG A 60 14.25 7.84 -9.47
N ARG A 61 13.86 8.55 -10.54
CA ARG A 61 12.54 9.21 -10.59
C ARG A 61 11.39 8.20 -10.47
N SER A 62 11.48 7.05 -11.14
CA SER A 62 10.49 5.98 -10.97
C SER A 62 10.44 5.44 -9.54
N VAL A 63 11.59 5.34 -8.84
CA VAL A 63 11.61 5.00 -7.40
C VAL A 63 10.84 6.03 -6.58
N PHE A 64 10.99 7.33 -6.86
CA PHE A 64 10.23 8.39 -6.17
C PHE A 64 8.73 8.38 -6.49
N GLU A 65 8.34 7.97 -7.70
CA GLU A 65 6.94 7.69 -8.02
C GLU A 65 6.41 6.49 -7.22
N GLY A 66 7.20 5.43 -7.09
CA GLY A 66 6.93 4.30 -6.22
C GLY A 66 6.78 4.71 -4.75
N LEU A 67 7.68 5.53 -4.22
CA LEU A 67 7.61 6.04 -2.84
C LEU A 67 6.34 6.86 -2.59
N ARG A 68 5.94 7.69 -3.55
CA ARG A 68 4.66 8.41 -3.49
C ARG A 68 3.46 7.46 -3.50
N ALA A 69 3.47 6.45 -4.37
CA ALA A 69 2.43 5.42 -4.43
C ALA A 69 2.33 4.65 -3.10
N TRP A 70 3.47 4.31 -2.50
CA TRP A 70 3.54 3.66 -1.18
C TRP A 70 2.88 4.50 -0.09
N PHE A 71 3.25 5.76 0.05
CA PHE A 71 2.61 6.63 1.05
C PHE A 71 1.12 6.84 0.78
N ALA A 72 0.69 6.79 -0.48
CA ALA A 72 -0.72 6.86 -0.82
C ALA A 72 -1.45 5.57 -0.41
N VAL A 73 -0.80 4.40 -0.51
CA VAL A 73 -1.31 3.15 0.07
C VAL A 73 -1.43 3.29 1.59
N CYS A 74 -0.43 3.83 2.28
CA CYS A 74 -0.48 4.06 3.73
C CYS A 74 -1.64 5.00 4.13
N LEU A 75 -1.86 6.06 3.36
CA LEU A 75 -2.97 7.00 3.56
C LEU A 75 -4.32 6.29 3.43
N LEU A 76 -4.52 5.51 2.36
CA LEU A 76 -5.77 4.76 2.11
C LEU A 76 -5.99 3.61 3.09
N ALA A 77 -4.92 2.98 3.58
CA ALA A 77 -4.98 1.93 4.58
C ALA A 77 -5.40 2.47 5.96
N GLY A 78 -5.15 3.75 6.23
CA GLY A 78 -5.42 4.39 7.51
C GLY A 78 -4.49 3.84 8.59
N ARG A 79 -5.04 3.11 9.57
CA ARG A 79 -4.28 2.42 10.64
C ARG A 79 -4.10 0.92 10.41
N ARG A 80 -4.61 0.39 9.30
CA ARG A 80 -4.50 -1.05 8.99
C ARG A 80 -3.08 -1.36 8.51
N LYS A 81 -2.56 -2.53 8.90
CA LYS A 81 -1.22 -3.00 8.52
C LYS A 81 -1.08 -3.11 7.00
N VAL A 82 0.02 -2.62 6.45
CA VAL A 82 0.44 -2.78 5.04
C VAL A 82 1.89 -3.26 5.04
N SER A 83 2.34 -3.86 3.94
CA SER A 83 3.68 -4.41 3.80
C SER A 83 4.32 -3.85 2.55
N MET A 84 5.58 -3.41 2.64
CA MET A 84 6.33 -2.90 1.51
C MET A 84 6.63 -4.03 0.51
N PRO A 85 6.22 -3.91 -0.78
CA PRO A 85 6.46 -4.95 -1.79
C PRO A 85 7.63 -4.61 -2.73
N SER A 86 8.44 -3.59 -2.42
CA SER A 86 9.56 -3.15 -3.26
C SER A 86 10.77 -2.79 -2.41
N GLN A 87 11.92 -3.39 -2.72
CA GLN A 87 13.21 -3.10 -2.12
C GLN A 87 13.67 -1.68 -2.46
N ALA A 88 13.61 -1.27 -3.73
CA ALA A 88 14.04 0.06 -4.18
C ALA A 88 13.27 1.18 -3.46
N VAL A 89 11.96 0.99 -3.30
CA VAL A 89 11.08 1.94 -2.63
C VAL A 89 11.30 1.92 -1.12
N ASP A 90 11.58 0.76 -0.53
CA ASP A 90 11.98 0.67 0.88
C ASP A 90 13.29 1.41 1.14
N ASP A 91 14.29 1.25 0.28
CA ASP A 91 15.58 1.95 0.35
C ASP A 91 15.42 3.48 0.27
N ALA A 92 14.56 3.96 -0.64
CA ALA A 92 14.23 5.39 -0.68
C ALA A 92 13.48 5.86 0.57
N TRP A 93 12.60 5.03 1.15
CA TRP A 93 11.91 5.34 2.40
C TRP A 93 12.89 5.38 3.58
N HIS A 94 13.84 4.44 3.64
CA HIS A 94 14.91 4.41 4.63
C HIS A 94 15.73 5.71 4.61
N GLU A 95 16.17 6.15 3.44
CA GLU A 95 16.89 7.43 3.31
C GLU A 95 16.02 8.62 3.76
N PHE A 96 14.71 8.57 3.54
CA PHE A 96 13.81 9.64 3.97
C PHE A 96 13.67 9.72 5.50
N ILE A 97 13.64 8.58 6.20
CA ILE A 97 13.54 8.53 7.67
C ILE A 97 14.71 9.25 8.35
N LEU A 98 15.90 9.25 7.71
CA LEU A 98 17.08 9.95 8.22
C LEU A 98 16.91 11.48 8.26
N PHE A 99 16.03 12.05 7.44
CA PHE A 99 15.64 13.46 7.54
C PHE A 99 14.54 13.64 8.61
N THR A 100 14.85 13.28 9.85
CA THR A 100 13.87 13.07 10.93
C THR A 100 12.83 14.18 11.08
N ARG A 101 13.25 15.46 11.04
CA ARG A 101 12.34 16.62 11.10
C ARG A 101 11.40 16.69 9.88
N ASN A 102 11.95 16.55 8.67
CA ASN A 102 11.18 16.56 7.42
C ASN A 102 10.24 15.35 7.36
N TYR A 103 10.72 14.17 7.77
CA TYR A 103 9.95 12.95 7.81
C TYR A 103 8.77 13.04 8.78
N GLN A 104 9.01 13.55 9.99
CA GLN A 104 7.94 13.78 10.97
C GLN A 104 6.89 14.78 10.45
N ALA A 105 7.34 15.92 9.91
CA ALA A 105 6.44 16.93 9.35
C ALA A 105 5.61 16.36 8.19
N PHE A 106 6.26 15.66 7.26
CA PHE A 106 5.61 14.97 6.16
C PHE A 106 4.57 13.96 6.66
N CYS A 107 4.90 13.12 7.63
CA CYS A 107 3.97 12.12 8.15
C CYS A 107 2.71 12.75 8.76
N HIS A 108 2.86 13.84 9.52
CA HIS A 108 1.70 14.55 10.07
C HIS A 108 0.85 15.21 8.99
N GLN A 109 1.48 15.77 7.96
CA GLN A 109 0.78 16.48 6.89
C GLN A 109 0.13 15.54 5.87
N ALA A 110 0.85 14.52 5.39
CA ALA A 110 0.37 13.53 4.42
C ALA A 110 -0.54 12.47 5.06
N LEU A 111 -0.17 11.92 6.22
CA LEU A 111 -0.83 10.75 6.79
C LEU A 111 -1.68 11.10 8.02
N GLY A 112 -1.42 12.25 8.66
CA GLY A 112 -2.07 12.62 9.91
C GLY A 112 -1.54 11.94 11.15
N ARG A 113 -0.48 11.16 11.01
CA ARG A 113 0.14 10.36 12.07
C ARG A 113 1.57 10.06 11.68
N PHE A 114 2.43 9.83 12.66
CA PHE A 114 3.75 9.27 12.38
C PHE A 114 3.60 7.85 11.79
N LEU A 115 4.37 7.56 10.75
CA LEU A 115 4.48 6.22 10.18
C LEU A 115 5.78 5.61 10.68
N HIS A 116 5.68 4.63 11.56
CA HIS A 116 6.84 3.87 12.00
C HIS A 116 7.24 2.90 10.90
N HIS A 117 8.54 2.85 10.63
CA HIS A 117 9.15 1.82 9.80
C HIS A 117 9.54 0.65 10.69
N VAL A 118 9.31 -0.56 10.20
CA VAL A 118 9.75 -1.81 10.83
C VAL A 118 10.43 -2.61 9.71
N PRO A 119 11.75 -2.85 9.80
CA PRO A 119 12.49 -3.59 8.78
C PRO A 119 11.85 -4.94 8.45
N ALA A 120 11.88 -5.29 7.17
CA ALA A 120 11.18 -6.44 6.61
C ALA A 120 11.95 -7.76 6.70
N GLU A 121 12.98 -7.85 7.56
CA GLU A 121 13.80 -9.06 7.81
C GLU A 121 13.00 -10.30 8.28
N ALA A 122 11.66 -10.19 8.32
CA ALA A 122 10.70 -11.21 8.73
C ALA A 122 9.69 -11.64 7.64
N MET A 123 9.97 -11.47 6.33
CA MET A 123 9.18 -12.16 5.29
C MET A 123 9.61 -13.63 5.17
N ALA A 124 9.24 -14.43 6.17
CA ALA A 124 9.39 -15.87 6.13
C ALA A 124 8.36 -16.49 5.15
N SER A 125 8.89 -17.10 4.09
CA SER A 125 8.21 -17.89 3.05
C SER A 125 7.64 -17.13 1.82
N PRO A 126 8.12 -17.46 0.60
CA PRO A 126 7.60 -16.96 -0.68
C PRO A 126 6.14 -17.37 -1.00
N THR A 127 5.59 -18.35 -0.29
CA THR A 127 4.34 -19.02 -0.70
C THR A 127 3.07 -18.48 -0.04
N GLN A 128 3.18 -17.66 1.01
CA GLN A 128 2.00 -17.08 1.68
C GLN A 128 2.12 -15.56 1.83
N ALA A 129 1.28 -14.84 1.08
CA ALA A 129 1.18 -13.39 1.22
C ALA A 129 0.55 -13.02 2.57
N SER A 130 1.28 -12.27 3.40
CA SER A 130 0.73 -11.69 4.64
C SER A 130 -0.49 -10.81 4.37
N ASP A 131 -1.39 -10.66 5.36
CA ASP A 131 -2.55 -9.76 5.25
C ASP A 131 -2.16 -8.31 4.90
N GLY A 132 -0.97 -7.88 5.32
CA GLY A 132 -0.40 -6.59 4.97
C GLY A 132 -0.09 -6.50 3.47
N LEU A 133 0.50 -7.55 2.89
CA LEU A 133 0.81 -7.62 1.47
C LEU A 133 -0.47 -7.69 0.61
N LYS A 134 -1.45 -8.52 1.00
CA LYS A 134 -2.77 -8.59 0.32
C LYS A 134 -3.50 -7.25 0.33
N ARG A 135 -3.42 -6.51 1.45
CA ARG A 135 -4.00 -5.16 1.54
C ARG A 135 -3.28 -4.17 0.65
N THR A 136 -1.95 -4.23 0.64
CA THR A 136 -1.10 -3.38 -0.21
C THR A 136 -1.42 -3.62 -1.68
N TRP A 137 -1.52 -4.88 -2.09
CA TRP A 137 -1.93 -5.29 -3.43
C TRP A 137 -3.28 -4.66 -3.84
N LYS A 138 -4.33 -4.86 -3.05
CA LYS A 138 -5.67 -4.31 -3.35
C LYS A 138 -5.66 -2.79 -3.49
N LEU A 139 -4.93 -2.09 -2.63
CA LEU A 139 -4.84 -0.63 -2.66
C LEU A 139 -3.99 -0.14 -3.85
N ALA A 140 -2.89 -0.81 -4.15
CA ALA A 140 -2.03 -0.49 -5.29
C ALA A 140 -2.73 -0.75 -6.63
N CYS A 141 -3.46 -1.87 -6.77
CA CYS A 141 -4.31 -2.15 -7.92
C CYS A 141 -5.36 -1.05 -8.10
N ARG A 142 -6.04 -0.62 -7.02
CA ARG A 142 -7.01 0.47 -7.07
C ARG A 142 -6.40 1.80 -7.53
N GLN A 143 -5.16 2.09 -7.13
CA GLN A 143 -4.45 3.29 -7.60
C GLN A 143 -4.12 3.22 -9.10
N GLY A 144 -3.76 2.04 -9.60
CA GLY A 144 -3.45 1.80 -11.01
C GLY A 144 -4.65 1.54 -11.91
N GLY A 145 -5.89 1.52 -11.38
CA GLY A 145 -7.09 1.16 -12.13
C GLY A 145 -7.13 -0.32 -12.57
N ILE A 146 -6.41 -1.19 -11.85
CA ILE A 146 -6.30 -2.63 -12.14
C ILE A 146 -7.31 -3.39 -11.26
N ASP A 147 -7.98 -4.41 -11.80
CA ASP A 147 -8.80 -5.32 -10.99
C ASP A 147 -7.88 -6.19 -10.09
N PRO A 148 -8.01 -6.14 -8.76
CA PRO A 148 -7.18 -6.95 -7.86
C PRO A 148 -7.39 -8.47 -7.99
N ARG A 149 -8.53 -8.93 -8.54
CA ARG A 149 -8.87 -10.36 -8.67
C ARG A 149 -8.39 -10.96 -9.99
N ALA A 150 -8.43 -10.17 -11.05
CA ALA A 150 -8.00 -10.53 -12.39
C ALA A 150 -7.04 -9.45 -12.93
N PRO A 151 -5.84 -9.34 -12.36
CA PRO A 151 -4.88 -8.29 -12.74
C PRO A 151 -4.37 -8.50 -14.16
N ALA A 152 -4.69 -7.58 -15.08
CA ALA A 152 -4.09 -7.57 -16.43
C ALA A 152 -2.60 -7.12 -16.42
N ALA A 153 -2.17 -6.46 -15.35
CA ALA A 153 -0.81 -5.97 -15.17
C ALA A 153 -0.45 -5.92 -13.67
N LEU A 154 0.83 -5.90 -13.35
CA LEU A 154 1.31 -5.65 -11.99
C LEU A 154 1.15 -4.17 -11.64
N PRO A 155 0.61 -3.82 -10.46
CA PRO A 155 0.63 -2.43 -10.00
C PRO A 155 2.07 -1.96 -9.78
N LEU A 156 2.32 -0.65 -9.95
CA LEU A 156 3.66 -0.04 -9.92
C LEU A 156 4.56 -0.56 -8.80
N LEU A 157 4.06 -0.58 -7.56
CA LEU A 157 4.81 -1.01 -6.38
C LEU A 157 5.31 -2.45 -6.45
N PHE A 158 4.62 -3.33 -7.17
CA PHE A 158 4.99 -4.73 -7.37
C PHE A 158 5.79 -4.94 -8.66
N ALA A 159 5.74 -3.99 -9.59
CA ALA A 159 6.45 -4.09 -10.87
C ALA A 159 7.85 -3.47 -10.81
N ILE A 160 8.05 -2.45 -9.97
CA ILE A 160 9.18 -1.54 -10.05
C ILE A 160 10.53 -2.25 -9.89
N ASP A 161 10.69 -3.12 -8.91
CA ASP A 161 11.96 -3.83 -8.68
C ASP A 161 12.37 -4.69 -9.87
N GLY A 162 11.40 -5.40 -10.48
CA GLY A 162 11.62 -6.18 -11.69
C GLY A 162 11.95 -5.32 -12.91
N GLN A 163 11.33 -4.15 -13.03
CA GLN A 163 11.61 -3.18 -14.12
C GLN A 163 12.99 -2.53 -13.99
N LEU A 164 13.44 -2.29 -12.76
CA LEU A 164 14.76 -1.75 -12.45
C LEU A 164 15.87 -2.81 -12.60
N GLY A 165 15.51 -4.09 -12.59
CA GLY A 165 16.46 -5.18 -12.73
C GLY A 165 17.33 -5.38 -11.49
N LEU A 166 16.85 -4.98 -10.31
CA LEU A 166 17.58 -5.12 -9.05
C LEU A 166 17.87 -6.60 -8.74
N ALA A 167 19.05 -6.84 -8.17
CA ALA A 167 19.50 -8.18 -7.81
C ALA A 167 18.84 -8.68 -6.51
N ASP A 168 18.65 -7.77 -5.56
CA ASP A 168 18.00 -7.95 -4.26
C ASP A 168 16.51 -7.56 -4.26
N GLY A 169 15.98 -7.15 -5.41
CA GLY A 169 14.59 -6.72 -5.56
C GLY A 169 13.58 -7.88 -5.61
N PHE A 170 12.33 -7.55 -5.27
CA PHE A 170 11.22 -8.51 -5.35
C PHE A 170 10.71 -8.64 -6.79
N ARG A 171 10.72 -9.87 -7.33
CA ARG A 171 10.21 -10.16 -8.68
C ARG A 171 8.85 -10.83 -8.58
N TYR A 172 7.79 -10.17 -9.04
CA TYR A 172 6.43 -10.73 -9.04
C TYR A 172 6.03 -11.24 -10.42
N GLU A 173 5.31 -12.35 -10.48
CA GLU A 173 4.74 -12.92 -11.71
C GLU A 173 3.23 -13.10 -11.59
N LEU A 174 2.49 -12.78 -12.66
CA LEU A 174 1.01 -12.83 -12.67
C LEU A 174 0.45 -14.27 -12.75
N ASP A 175 1.09 -15.15 -13.52
CA ASP A 175 0.57 -16.49 -13.88
C ASP A 175 1.51 -17.65 -13.51
N CYS A 176 2.23 -17.50 -12.39
CA CYS A 176 3.07 -18.53 -11.77
C CYS A 176 2.39 -19.91 -11.63
N LEU A 177 1.11 -19.95 -11.25
CA LEU A 177 0.39 -21.22 -11.06
C LEU A 177 0.10 -21.94 -12.40
N ALA A 178 -0.18 -21.18 -13.47
CA ALA A 178 -0.41 -21.75 -14.80
C ALA A 178 0.89 -22.29 -15.44
N ARG A 179 2.05 -21.79 -14.99
CA ARG A 179 3.38 -22.17 -15.49
C ARG A 179 4.07 -23.28 -14.69
N GLY A 180 3.36 -23.89 -13.72
CA GLY A 180 3.90 -24.97 -12.90
C GLY A 180 4.81 -24.51 -11.75
N GLY A 181 4.75 -23.22 -11.37
CA GLY A 181 5.51 -22.66 -10.26
C GLY A 181 6.14 -21.30 -10.59
N THR A 182 6.75 -20.68 -9.58
CA THR A 182 7.62 -19.51 -9.74
C THR A 182 9.02 -19.97 -10.11
N GLY A 183 9.70 -19.25 -11.02
CA GLY A 183 11.14 -19.42 -11.21
C GLY A 183 11.90 -19.15 -9.91
N ASN A 184 13.13 -19.68 -9.78
CA ASN A 184 13.96 -19.49 -8.57
C ASN A 184 14.02 -18.00 -8.18
N GLY A 185 13.36 -17.64 -7.07
CA GLY A 185 13.37 -16.29 -6.51
C GLY A 185 12.22 -15.34 -6.93
N SER A 186 11.21 -15.79 -7.70
CA SER A 186 10.02 -14.98 -7.99
C SER A 186 8.84 -15.25 -7.04
N TYR A 187 8.02 -14.22 -6.82
CA TYR A 187 6.84 -14.21 -5.98
C TYR A 187 5.57 -14.35 -6.83
N CYS A 188 4.66 -15.20 -6.38
CA CYS A 188 3.44 -15.49 -7.12
C CYS A 188 2.35 -14.45 -6.81
N ALA A 189 2.01 -13.59 -7.78
CA ALA A 189 1.01 -12.54 -7.59
C ALA A 189 -0.43 -13.09 -7.59
N SER A 190 -0.70 -14.21 -8.27
CA SER A 190 -2.03 -14.83 -8.34
C SER A 190 -2.58 -15.19 -6.94
N GLY A 191 -1.70 -15.54 -5.99
CA GLY A 191 -2.08 -15.85 -4.61
C GLY A 191 -2.32 -14.63 -3.72
N ILE A 192 -1.96 -13.42 -4.16
CA ILE A 192 -2.09 -12.18 -3.38
C ILE A 192 -3.48 -11.55 -3.55
N GLY A 193 -4.04 -11.64 -4.76
CA GLY A 193 -5.36 -11.10 -5.11
C GLY A 193 -6.54 -11.85 -4.50
N CYS A 194 -6.38 -13.15 -4.23
CA CYS A 194 -7.39 -13.98 -3.58
C CYS A 194 -7.55 -13.61 -2.10
N SER A 195 -8.59 -12.82 -1.79
CA SER A 195 -9.19 -12.83 -0.46
C SER A 195 -9.65 -14.24 -0.17
N SER A 196 -9.22 -14.79 0.97
CA SER A 196 -9.62 -16.09 1.49
C SER A 196 -11.12 -16.35 1.33
N CYS A 197 -11.46 -17.01 0.23
CA CYS A 197 -12.56 -17.94 0.09
C CYS A 197 -12.08 -18.99 -0.92
N SER A 198 -12.36 -20.24 -0.60
CA SER A 198 -12.07 -21.46 -1.38
C SER A 198 -10.61 -21.94 -1.40
N SER A 199 -10.36 -22.91 -0.53
CA SER A 199 -9.69 -24.16 -0.92
C SER A 199 -10.07 -24.53 -2.36
N CYS A 200 -9.07 -24.79 -3.19
CA CYS A 200 -9.23 -25.57 -4.40
C CYS A 200 -8.00 -26.48 -4.55
N GLY A 201 -8.19 -27.74 -4.18
CA GLY A 201 -7.28 -28.84 -4.47
C GLY A 201 -7.31 -29.95 -3.41
N GLY A 202 -8.24 -30.90 -3.54
CA GLY A 202 -8.16 -32.21 -2.85
C GLY A 202 -9.37 -32.56 -1.97
N ASP A 203 -10.34 -33.24 -2.56
CA ASP A 203 -11.27 -34.21 -1.97
C ASP A 203 -10.94 -34.73 -0.55
N SER A 204 -11.74 -34.30 0.44
CA SER A 204 -12.35 -35.13 1.50
C SER A 204 -13.09 -34.24 2.51
N GLY A 205 -14.30 -34.63 2.91
CA GLY A 205 -15.26 -33.77 3.60
C GLY A 205 -14.83 -33.24 4.97
N CYS A 206 -15.26 -32.01 5.28
CA CYS A 206 -15.25 -31.48 6.64
C CYS A 206 -16.53 -30.69 6.88
N SER A 207 -17.33 -31.17 7.82
CA SER A 207 -18.58 -30.60 8.29
C SER A 207 -18.37 -29.44 9.27
N SER A 208 -19.32 -28.50 9.22
CA SER A 208 -19.87 -27.68 10.32
C SER A 208 -19.03 -26.62 11.04
N GLY A 209 -19.57 -25.40 11.09
CA GLY A 209 -19.56 -24.56 12.29
C GLY A 209 -19.07 -23.12 12.13
N CYS A 210 -19.90 -22.21 11.62
CA CYS A 210 -19.71 -20.77 11.81
C CYS A 210 -20.63 -20.30 12.95
N GLY A 211 -20.07 -20.14 14.16
CA GLY A 211 -20.66 -19.37 15.25
C GLY A 211 -20.00 -18.00 15.27
N GLY A 212 -20.80 -16.94 15.13
CA GLY A 212 -20.34 -15.58 15.33
C GLY A 212 -20.80 -15.09 16.69
N ASP A 213 -19.92 -14.41 17.39
CA ASP A 213 -20.18 -13.42 18.45
C ASP A 213 -19.20 -12.26 18.26
#